data_AF-A0A0G4P7W0-F1
#
_entry.id   AF-A0A0G4P7W0-F1
#
_cell.length_a   1.000
_cell.length_b   1.000
_cell.length_c   1.000
_cell.angle_alpha   90.00
_cell.angle_beta   90.00
_cell.angle_gamma   90.00
#
_symmetry.space_group_name_H-M   'P 1'
#
loop_
_entity.id
_entity.type
_entity.pdbx_description
1 polymer ?
#
loop_
_entity_poly.entity_id
_entity_poly.type
_entity_poly.pdbx_seq_one_letter_code
_entity_poly.pdbx_strand_id
1 'polypeptide(L)'
;MARTHRSISYSAHQTLSDSGIPCVPPSAKLTETYGKWERGGFIHAFDPAGSHKIFLYPLSLIGLTLQDTVEVTATFDHTLRVLTPKPRIYMLSLIRYLLDRPISDDSRFHVHSDLLGFISFYLLHDTPLNTKDDELEDDESEEDFQKRVEEAVHNMKTWDWESTEERFLVIAERVVRDCRTISELSSCGQAQNPAHPSSPRAETEQ
;
A
#
# COMPACT_ATOMS: atom_id res chain seq x y z
N MET A 1 1.70 20.27 -30.74
CA MET A 1 0.98 20.75 -29.54
C MET A 1 1.34 19.86 -28.37
N ALA A 2 2.17 20.35 -27.45
CA ALA A 2 2.52 19.61 -26.23
C ALA A 2 1.30 19.57 -25.31
N ARG A 3 0.69 18.40 -25.11
CA ARG A 3 -0.26 18.20 -24.02
C ARG A 3 0.53 18.30 -22.73
N THR A 4 0.34 19.37 -21.98
CA THR A 4 0.85 19.48 -20.61
C THR A 4 0.18 18.38 -19.80
N HIS A 5 0.86 17.26 -19.58
CA HIS A 5 0.39 16.20 -18.70
C HIS A 5 0.38 16.77 -17.27
N ARG A 6 -0.77 17.30 -16.84
CA ARG A 6 -1.00 17.63 -15.43
C ARG A 6 -1.12 16.30 -14.68
N SER A 7 -0.41 16.19 -13.55
CA SER A 7 -0.52 15.03 -12.66
C SER A 7 -1.98 14.83 -12.22
N ILE A 8 -2.44 13.58 -12.09
CA ILE A 8 -3.80 13.25 -11.59
C ILE A 8 -4.05 13.95 -10.25
N SER A 9 -3.06 13.95 -9.35
CA SER A 9 -3.15 14.60 -8.04
C SER A 9 -3.40 16.11 -8.14
N TYR A 10 -2.85 16.76 -9.16
CA TYR A 10 -3.06 18.20 -9.40
C TYR A 10 -4.45 18.49 -9.93
N SER A 11 -4.96 17.65 -10.86
CA SER A 11 -6.33 17.79 -11.36
C SER A 11 -7.36 17.56 -10.25
N ALA A 12 -7.17 16.52 -9.41
CA ALA A 12 -8.04 16.26 -8.27
C ALA A 12 -8.00 17.40 -7.24
N HIS A 13 -6.81 17.95 -6.95
CA HIS A 13 -6.65 19.12 -6.09
C HIS A 13 -7.48 20.31 -6.61
N GLN A 14 -7.38 20.62 -7.91
CA GLN A 14 -8.15 21.71 -8.51
C GLN A 14 -9.67 21.48 -8.36
N THR A 15 -10.15 20.27 -8.66
CA THR A 15 -11.57 19.93 -8.51
C THR A 15 -12.07 20.13 -7.07
N LEU A 16 -11.30 19.70 -6.07
CA LEU A 16 -11.67 19.89 -4.66
C LEU A 16 -11.72 21.37 -4.30
N SER A 17 -10.72 22.15 -4.73
CA SER A 17 -10.71 23.61 -4.51
C SER A 17 -11.88 24.31 -5.18
N ASP A 18 -12.19 23.95 -6.43
CA ASP A 18 -13.33 24.52 -7.18
C ASP A 18 -14.68 24.14 -6.55
N SER A 19 -14.74 23.00 -5.85
CA SER A 19 -15.90 22.56 -5.07
C SER A 19 -15.99 23.20 -3.68
N GLY A 20 -15.12 24.17 -3.37
CA GLY A 20 -15.11 24.87 -2.09
C GLY A 20 -14.45 24.11 -0.94
N ILE A 21 -13.76 23.00 -1.21
CA ILE A 21 -13.04 22.22 -0.19
C ILE A 21 -11.61 22.80 -0.08
N PRO A 22 -11.29 23.52 1.00
CA PRO A 22 -10.05 24.29 1.08
C PRO A 22 -8.83 23.38 1.20
N CYS A 23 -7.78 23.72 0.45
CA CYS A 23 -6.45 23.16 0.68
C CYS A 23 -5.85 23.77 1.95
N VAL A 24 -5.32 22.94 2.84
CA VAL A 24 -4.74 23.35 4.12
C VAL A 24 -3.24 23.01 4.16
N PRO A 25 -2.44 23.78 4.91
CA PRO A 25 -1.03 23.48 5.04
C PRO A 25 -0.78 22.18 5.83
N PRO A 26 0.38 21.53 5.60
CA PRO A 26 0.90 20.44 6.42
C PRO A 26 0.92 20.79 7.92
N SER A 27 0.50 19.87 8.79
CA SER A 27 0.60 20.05 10.24
C SER A 27 2.05 19.88 10.69
N ALA A 28 2.60 20.85 11.45
CA ALA A 28 3.97 20.75 11.96
C ALA A 28 4.20 19.47 12.80
N LYS A 29 3.22 19.11 13.65
CA LYS A 29 3.27 17.91 14.47
C LYS A 29 3.27 16.63 13.63
N LEU A 30 2.37 16.53 12.65
CA LEU A 30 2.30 15.35 11.76
C LEU A 30 3.50 15.30 10.82
N THR A 31 4.09 16.45 10.49
CA THR A 31 5.27 16.55 9.65
C THR A 31 6.51 15.99 10.35
N GLU A 32 6.60 16.13 11.68
CA GLU A 32 7.66 15.52 12.48
C GLU A 32 7.57 13.99 12.46
N THR A 33 6.34 13.44 12.55
CA THR A 33 6.10 11.99 12.56
C THR A 33 6.13 11.36 11.17
N TYR A 34 5.36 11.89 10.22
CA TYR A 34 5.13 11.27 8.90
C TYR A 34 6.00 11.88 7.79
N GLY A 35 6.77 12.92 8.11
CA GLY A 35 7.84 13.46 7.28
C GLY A 35 7.39 13.83 5.87
N LYS A 36 7.82 13.02 4.90
CA LYS A 36 7.58 13.24 3.48
C LYS A 36 6.13 13.03 3.06
N TRP A 37 5.32 12.28 3.81
CA TRP A 37 3.91 12.07 3.45
C TRP A 37 3.12 13.35 3.67
N GLU A 38 3.24 13.95 4.85
CA GLU A 38 2.56 15.21 5.20
C GLU A 38 2.96 16.37 4.25
N ARG A 39 4.13 16.30 3.61
CA ARG A 39 4.60 17.28 2.60
C ARG A 39 4.48 16.82 1.15
N GLY A 40 4.10 15.58 0.92
CA GLY A 40 4.25 14.90 -0.38
C GLY A 40 3.04 15.05 -1.30
N GLY A 41 1.94 15.61 -0.80
CA GLY A 41 0.69 15.74 -1.53
C GLY A 41 -0.09 16.99 -1.15
N PHE A 42 -1.31 17.09 -1.69
CA PHE A 42 -2.25 18.14 -1.30
C PHE A 42 -3.13 17.63 -0.16
N ILE A 43 -3.37 18.47 0.84
CA ILE A 43 -4.22 18.16 1.99
C ILE A 43 -5.42 19.08 1.91
N HIS A 44 -6.61 18.51 1.84
CA HIS A 44 -7.86 19.26 1.85
C HIS A 44 -8.64 18.99 3.13
N ALA A 45 -9.15 20.04 3.79
CA ALA A 45 -10.03 19.88 4.94
C ALA A 45 -11.44 19.58 4.44
N PHE A 46 -11.93 18.37 4.72
CA PHE A 46 -13.25 17.93 4.27
C PHE A 46 -14.37 18.56 5.09
N ASP A 47 -14.11 18.83 6.37
CA ASP A 47 -15.05 19.50 7.27
C ASP A 47 -14.49 20.83 7.82
N PRO A 48 -15.37 21.74 8.29
CA PRO A 48 -14.96 23.02 8.85
C PRO A 48 -14.13 22.91 10.14
N ALA A 49 -14.23 21.80 10.87
CA ALA A 49 -13.47 21.56 12.09
C ALA A 49 -12.03 21.06 11.79
N GLY A 50 -11.74 20.69 10.53
CA GLY A 50 -10.48 20.14 10.09
C GLY A 50 -10.16 18.77 10.67
N SER A 51 -11.17 18.04 11.19
CA SER A 51 -10.96 16.72 11.78
C SER A 51 -10.82 15.63 10.72
N HIS A 52 -11.52 15.77 9.59
CA HIS A 52 -11.38 14.89 8.43
C HIS A 52 -10.63 15.58 7.30
N LYS A 53 -9.65 14.85 6.75
CA LYS A 53 -8.76 15.35 5.69
C LYS A 53 -8.74 14.41 4.51
N ILE A 54 -8.72 14.99 3.31
CA ILE A 54 -8.46 14.27 2.06
C ILE A 54 -6.99 14.50 1.70
N PHE A 55 -6.24 13.41 1.58
CA PHE A 55 -4.85 13.45 1.15
C PHE A 55 -4.74 13.02 -0.31
N LEU A 56 -4.16 13.88 -1.15
CA LEU A 56 -3.93 13.62 -2.57
C LEU A 56 -2.44 13.47 -2.84
N TYR A 57 -1.98 12.23 -2.89
CA TYR A 57 -0.58 11.90 -3.16
C TYR A 57 -0.34 11.68 -4.65
N PRO A 58 0.83 12.11 -5.18
CA PRO A 58 1.24 11.73 -6.53
C PRO A 58 1.59 10.23 -6.56
N LEU A 59 1.25 9.56 -7.67
CA LEU A 59 1.59 8.15 -7.91
C LEU A 59 3.08 7.85 -7.69
N SER A 60 3.95 8.79 -8.05
CA SER A 60 5.40 8.67 -7.90
C SER A 60 5.87 8.53 -6.46
N LEU A 61 5.04 8.87 -5.47
CA LEU A 61 5.40 8.74 -4.05
C LEU A 61 5.67 7.29 -3.64
N ILE A 62 5.01 6.36 -4.30
CA ILE A 62 5.22 4.91 -4.16
C ILE A 62 5.83 4.30 -5.43
N GLY A 63 6.41 5.12 -6.32
CA GLY A 63 7.10 4.66 -7.52
C GLY A 63 6.17 4.22 -8.66
N LEU A 64 4.92 4.68 -8.66
CA LEU A 64 3.96 4.42 -9.74
C LEU A 64 3.95 5.55 -10.78
N THR A 65 3.56 5.19 -11.99
CA THR A 65 3.33 6.10 -13.11
C THR A 65 1.90 5.99 -13.63
N LEU A 66 1.51 6.89 -14.52
CA LEU A 66 0.20 6.84 -15.18
C LEU A 66 0.00 5.56 -16.00
N GLN A 67 1.08 4.98 -16.57
CA GLN A 67 1.01 3.76 -17.38
C GLN A 67 0.71 2.50 -16.54
N ASP A 68 0.94 2.61 -15.23
CA ASP A 68 0.64 1.56 -14.26
C ASP A 68 -0.83 1.57 -13.84
N THR A 69 -1.65 2.48 -14.39
CA THR A 69 -3.09 2.57 -14.10
C THR A 69 -3.93 1.94 -15.21
N VAL A 70 -5.17 1.58 -14.84
CA VAL A 70 -6.23 1.14 -15.72
C VAL A 70 -7.49 1.92 -15.41
N GLU A 71 -8.30 2.17 -16.44
CA GLU A 71 -9.56 2.87 -16.28
C GLU A 71 -10.67 1.91 -15.84
N VAL A 72 -11.26 2.18 -14.69
CA VAL A 72 -12.37 1.41 -14.11
C VAL A 72 -13.58 2.31 -13.91
N THR A 73 -14.75 1.71 -13.79
CA THR A 73 -15.97 2.44 -13.41
C THR A 73 -15.95 2.68 -11.90
N ALA A 74 -16.28 3.90 -11.46
CA ALA A 74 -16.32 4.21 -10.05
C ALA A 74 -17.43 3.42 -9.32
N THR A 75 -17.18 3.05 -8.08
CA THR A 75 -18.12 2.27 -7.25
C THR A 75 -19.27 3.11 -6.70
N PHE A 76 -19.09 4.43 -6.62
CA PHE A 76 -20.10 5.37 -6.10
C PHE A 76 -20.89 6.11 -7.18
N ASP A 77 -20.41 6.10 -8.43
CA ASP A 77 -21.10 6.66 -9.59
C ASP A 77 -20.69 5.89 -10.84
N HIS A 78 -21.60 5.07 -11.37
CA HIS A 78 -21.31 4.21 -12.52
C HIS A 78 -21.17 4.96 -13.85
N THR A 79 -21.46 6.26 -13.89
CA THR A 79 -21.21 7.11 -15.06
C THR A 79 -19.78 7.63 -15.11
N LEU A 80 -19.05 7.57 -13.98
CA LEU A 80 -17.69 8.05 -13.87
C LEU A 80 -16.68 6.95 -14.13
N ARG A 81 -15.66 7.32 -14.93
CA ARG A 81 -14.49 6.50 -15.21
C ARG A 81 -13.31 7.07 -14.45
N VAL A 82 -12.64 6.23 -13.67
CA VAL A 82 -11.51 6.61 -12.82
C VAL A 82 -10.29 5.76 -13.13
N LEU A 83 -9.11 6.37 -13.07
CA LEU A 83 -7.85 5.65 -13.19
C LEU A 83 -7.46 5.09 -11.83
N THR A 84 -7.31 3.77 -11.76
CA THR A 84 -6.79 3.07 -10.59
C THR A 84 -5.51 2.33 -10.95
N PRO A 85 -4.50 2.24 -10.07
CA PRO A 85 -3.36 1.36 -10.27
C PRO A 85 -3.79 -0.08 -10.60
N LYS A 86 -3.07 -0.72 -11.53
CA LYS A 86 -3.23 -2.16 -11.80
C LYS A 86 -2.93 -2.94 -10.51
N PRO A 87 -3.80 -3.86 -10.08
CA PRO A 87 -3.70 -4.54 -8.78
C PRO A 87 -2.31 -5.07 -8.45
N ARG A 88 -1.71 -5.83 -9.39
CA ARG A 88 -0.36 -6.39 -9.25
C ARG A 88 0.71 -5.32 -9.01
N ILE A 89 0.64 -4.22 -9.75
CA ILE A 89 1.68 -3.18 -9.74
C ILE A 89 1.55 -2.36 -8.46
N TYR A 90 0.31 -2.11 -8.04
CA TYR A 90 0.02 -1.47 -6.76
C TYR A 90 0.59 -2.27 -5.59
N MET A 91 0.25 -3.56 -5.49
CA MET A 91 0.73 -4.42 -4.42
C MET A 91 2.27 -4.49 -4.37
N LEU A 92 2.92 -4.65 -5.53
CA LEU A 92 4.39 -4.66 -5.64
C LEU A 92 5.02 -3.34 -5.21
N SER A 93 4.41 -2.22 -5.61
CA SER A 93 4.85 -0.88 -5.25
C SER A 93 4.82 -0.67 -3.73
N LEU A 94 3.75 -1.10 -3.06
CA LEU A 94 3.65 -1.03 -1.59
C LEU A 94 4.66 -1.95 -0.90
N ILE A 95 4.78 -3.20 -1.36
CA ILE A 95 5.76 -4.17 -0.81
C ILE A 95 7.19 -3.63 -0.93
N ARG A 96 7.59 -3.16 -2.12
CA ARG A 96 8.93 -2.59 -2.34
C ARG A 96 9.18 -1.37 -1.47
N TYR A 97 8.18 -0.49 -1.38
CA TYR A 97 8.26 0.69 -0.53
C TYR A 97 8.57 0.32 0.94
N LEU A 98 7.93 -0.73 1.46
CA LEU A 98 8.17 -1.24 2.81
C LEU A 98 9.55 -1.90 2.91
N LEU A 99 9.91 -2.78 1.97
CA LEU A 99 11.21 -3.46 2.02
C LEU A 99 12.41 -2.50 2.01
N ASP A 100 12.29 -1.38 1.30
CA ASP A 100 13.34 -0.36 1.19
C ASP A 100 13.50 0.52 2.44
N ARG A 101 12.70 0.32 3.50
CA ARG A 101 12.69 1.17 4.71
C ARG A 101 12.83 0.36 6.00
N PRO A 102 13.60 0.84 6.98
CA PRO A 102 13.69 0.21 8.30
C PRO A 102 12.32 0.11 9.00
N ILE A 103 12.10 -0.94 9.79
CA ILE A 103 10.82 -1.14 10.52
C ILE A 103 10.48 0.05 11.42
N SER A 104 11.49 0.73 11.99
CA SER A 104 11.34 1.90 12.85
C SER A 104 11.02 3.20 12.11
N ASP A 105 10.85 3.17 10.78
CA ASP A 105 10.51 4.35 10.00
C ASP A 105 8.99 4.59 10.03
N ASP A 106 8.55 5.61 10.77
CA ASP A 106 7.14 6.00 10.90
C ASP A 106 6.48 6.34 9.55
N SER A 107 7.27 6.69 8.52
CA SER A 107 6.75 6.91 7.16
C SER A 107 6.24 5.65 6.47
N ARG A 108 6.39 4.48 7.10
CA ARG A 108 5.81 3.20 6.67
C ARG A 108 4.32 3.10 6.98
N PHE A 109 3.83 3.85 7.97
CA PHE A 109 2.46 3.69 8.50
C PHE A 109 1.39 3.75 7.41
N HIS A 110 1.44 4.78 6.54
CA HIS A 110 0.48 4.93 5.45
C HIS A 110 0.50 3.76 4.47
N VAL A 111 1.68 3.32 4.04
CA VAL A 111 1.83 2.21 3.08
C VAL A 111 1.45 0.87 3.70
N HIS A 112 1.71 0.68 4.99
CA HIS A 112 1.23 -0.48 5.73
C HIS A 112 -0.29 -0.52 5.74
N SER A 113 -0.95 0.58 6.12
CA SER A 113 -2.41 0.68 6.12
C SER A 113 -3.01 0.49 4.73
N ASP A 114 -2.40 1.06 3.69
CA ASP A 114 -2.85 0.90 2.30
C ASP A 114 -2.73 -0.54 1.80
N LEU A 115 -1.63 -1.24 2.14
CA LEU A 115 -1.45 -2.65 1.76
C LEU A 115 -2.44 -3.54 2.50
N LEU A 116 -2.65 -3.30 3.79
CA LEU A 116 -3.65 -4.02 4.58
C LEU A 116 -5.06 -3.82 4.01
N GLY A 117 -5.46 -2.57 3.77
CA GLY A 117 -6.76 -2.26 3.20
C GLY A 117 -6.94 -2.85 1.79
N PHE A 118 -5.89 -2.83 0.97
CA PHE A 118 -5.91 -3.50 -0.33
C PHE A 118 -6.14 -5.02 -0.19
N ILE A 119 -5.44 -5.69 0.72
CA ILE A 119 -5.64 -7.13 0.92
C ILE A 119 -7.05 -7.41 1.44
N SER A 120 -7.47 -6.74 2.51
CA SER A 120 -8.81 -6.90 3.10
C SER A 120 -9.94 -6.67 2.09
N PHE A 121 -10.00 -5.49 1.48
CA PHE A 121 -11.17 -5.11 0.68
C PHE A 121 -11.10 -5.59 -0.77
N TYR A 122 -9.91 -5.58 -1.38
CA TYR A 122 -9.78 -5.93 -2.80
C TYR A 122 -9.55 -7.42 -3.04
N LEU A 123 -8.73 -8.08 -2.22
CA LEU A 123 -8.40 -9.50 -2.39
C LEU A 123 -9.33 -10.42 -1.62
N LEU A 124 -9.55 -10.12 -0.34
CA LEU A 124 -10.37 -10.95 0.54
C LEU A 124 -11.86 -10.60 0.43
N HIS A 125 -12.20 -9.44 -0.16
CA HIS A 125 -13.58 -8.96 -0.26
C HIS A 125 -14.27 -8.80 1.10
N ASP A 126 -13.51 -8.36 2.11
CA ASP A 126 -14.06 -8.00 3.42
C ASP A 126 -15.20 -7.00 3.27
N THR A 127 -16.27 -7.23 4.03
CA THR A 127 -17.38 -6.27 4.10
C THR A 127 -16.90 -5.01 4.81
N PRO A 128 -17.17 -3.80 4.29
CA PRO A 128 -16.85 -2.57 5.01
C PRO A 128 -17.51 -2.57 6.40
N LEU A 129 -16.76 -2.19 7.43
CA LEU A 129 -17.27 -2.08 8.79
C LEU A 129 -18.55 -1.22 8.80
N ASN A 130 -19.67 -1.80 9.26
CA ASN A 130 -20.89 -1.03 9.49
C ASN A 130 -20.69 -0.18 10.76
N THR A 131 -20.19 1.04 10.61
CA THR A 131 -19.93 1.94 11.75
C THR A 131 -21.21 2.51 12.39
N LYS A 132 -22.40 2.00 12.03
CA LYS A 132 -23.70 2.48 12.53
C LYS A 132 -24.39 1.50 13.47
N ASP A 133 -24.06 0.22 13.41
CA ASP A 133 -24.55 -0.81 14.34
C ASP A 133 -23.34 -1.37 15.11
N ASP A 134 -23.36 -1.25 16.43
CA ASP A 134 -22.29 -1.76 17.32
C ASP A 134 -22.26 -3.30 17.39
N GLU A 135 -23.15 -3.98 16.66
CA GLU A 135 -23.22 -5.44 16.57
C GLU A 135 -22.29 -5.92 15.44
N LEU A 136 -21.01 -6.09 15.77
CA LEU A 136 -20.07 -6.87 14.95
C LEU A 136 -20.37 -8.36 15.13
N GLU A 137 -21.45 -8.85 14.52
CA GLU A 137 -21.63 -10.29 14.30
C GLU A 137 -20.82 -10.69 13.06
N ASP A 138 -19.51 -10.91 13.26
CA ASP A 138 -18.71 -11.63 12.29
C ASP A 138 -18.98 -13.12 12.46
N ASP A 139 -20.03 -13.59 11.79
CA ASP A 139 -20.48 -14.98 11.80
C ASP A 139 -19.59 -15.90 10.93
N GLU A 140 -18.49 -15.39 10.36
CA GLU A 140 -17.60 -16.18 9.52
C GLU A 140 -16.86 -17.23 10.37
N SER A 141 -16.92 -18.49 9.92
CA SER A 141 -16.12 -19.55 10.53
C SER A 141 -14.65 -19.44 10.09
N GLU A 142 -13.72 -19.90 10.93
CA GLU A 142 -12.30 -19.97 10.57
C GLU A 142 -12.06 -20.78 9.27
N GLU A 143 -12.89 -21.79 9.00
CA GLU A 143 -12.81 -22.60 7.78
C GLU A 143 -13.22 -21.79 6.54
N ASP A 144 -14.29 -21.01 6.64
CA ASP A 144 -14.75 -20.13 5.56
C ASP A 144 -13.73 -19.02 5.29
N PHE A 145 -13.17 -18.42 6.34
CA PHE A 145 -12.09 -17.44 6.25
C PHE A 145 -10.88 -18.04 5.53
N GLN A 146 -10.40 -19.22 5.95
CA GLN A 146 -9.24 -19.85 5.34
C GLN A 146 -9.50 -20.20 3.87
N LYS A 147 -10.71 -20.64 3.52
CA LYS A 147 -11.10 -20.90 2.13
C LYS A 147 -11.04 -19.61 1.30
N ARG A 148 -11.54 -18.50 1.83
CA ARG A 148 -11.49 -17.18 1.20
C ARG A 148 -10.05 -16.71 0.98
N VAL A 149 -9.16 -16.96 1.94
CA VAL A 149 -7.73 -16.71 1.80
C VAL A 149 -7.11 -17.56 0.68
N GLU A 150 -7.42 -18.85 0.59
CA GLU A 150 -6.91 -19.70 -0.51
C GLU A 150 -7.41 -19.23 -1.88
N GLU A 151 -8.69 -18.87 -1.99
CA GLU A 151 -9.27 -18.32 -3.22
C GLU A 151 -8.59 -17.00 -3.61
N ALA A 152 -8.37 -16.10 -2.64
CA ALA A 152 -7.66 -14.85 -2.88
C ALA A 152 -6.21 -15.07 -3.34
N VAL A 153 -5.48 -15.99 -2.71
CA VAL A 153 -4.11 -16.36 -3.13
C VAL A 153 -4.12 -16.97 -4.53
N HIS A 154 -5.08 -17.87 -4.83
CA HIS A 154 -5.22 -18.46 -6.15
C HIS A 154 -5.47 -17.37 -7.21
N ASN A 155 -6.45 -16.51 -6.99
CA ASN A 155 -6.80 -15.40 -7.89
C ASN A 155 -5.61 -14.46 -8.09
N MET A 156 -4.93 -14.06 -7.01
CA MET A 156 -3.72 -13.24 -7.06
C MET A 156 -2.63 -13.90 -7.93
N LYS A 157 -2.41 -15.22 -7.81
CA LYS A 157 -1.41 -15.95 -8.61
C LYS A 157 -1.75 -16.00 -10.10
N THR A 158 -3.02 -15.84 -10.49
CA THR A 158 -3.42 -15.77 -11.91
C THR A 158 -3.17 -14.40 -12.55
N TRP A 159 -2.81 -13.38 -11.77
CA TRP A 159 -2.40 -12.10 -12.35
C TRP A 159 -1.19 -12.30 -13.25
N ASP A 160 -1.09 -11.50 -14.30
CA ASP A 160 0.10 -11.50 -15.14
C ASP A 160 1.26 -10.89 -14.34
N TRP A 161 2.13 -11.69 -13.74
CA TRP A 161 3.26 -11.19 -12.96
C TRP A 161 4.46 -10.76 -13.81
N GLU A 162 4.38 -10.89 -15.15
CA GLU A 162 5.48 -10.60 -16.10
C GLU A 162 6.84 -11.18 -15.63
N SER A 163 7.92 -10.42 -15.77
CA SER A 163 9.27 -10.77 -15.31
C SER A 163 9.52 -10.39 -13.85
N THR A 164 8.47 -10.34 -13.01
CA THR A 164 8.64 -10.03 -11.58
C THR A 164 9.49 -11.12 -10.93
N GLU A 165 10.46 -10.71 -10.11
CA GLU A 165 11.28 -11.67 -9.37
C GLU A 165 10.40 -12.54 -8.48
N GLU A 166 10.61 -13.86 -8.54
CA GLU A 166 9.84 -14.88 -7.80
C GLU A 166 9.74 -14.56 -6.30
N ARG A 167 10.78 -13.95 -5.72
CA ARG A 167 10.79 -13.49 -4.32
C ARG A 167 9.62 -12.58 -3.97
N PHE A 168 9.19 -11.71 -4.87
CA PHE A 168 8.10 -10.78 -4.58
C PHE A 168 6.74 -11.49 -4.61
N LEU A 169 6.58 -12.53 -5.43
CA LEU A 169 5.38 -13.37 -5.41
C LEU A 169 5.29 -14.14 -4.09
N VAL A 170 6.41 -14.67 -3.60
CA VAL A 170 6.48 -15.33 -2.28
C VAL A 170 6.10 -14.38 -1.16
N ILE A 171 6.60 -13.13 -1.20
CA ILE A 171 6.25 -12.11 -0.21
C ILE A 171 4.77 -11.71 -0.33
N ALA A 172 4.27 -11.51 -1.54
CA ALA A 172 2.87 -11.19 -1.79
C ALA A 172 1.93 -12.27 -1.25
N GLU A 173 2.23 -13.54 -1.53
CA GLU A 173 1.48 -14.66 -0.97
C GLU A 173 1.56 -14.67 0.57
N ARG A 174 2.75 -14.47 1.15
CA ARG A 174 2.93 -14.44 2.60
C ARG A 174 2.05 -13.37 3.27
N VAL A 175 2.00 -12.16 2.72
CA VAL A 175 1.20 -11.08 3.32
C VAL A 175 -0.30 -11.27 3.14
N VAL A 176 -0.74 -11.91 2.05
CA VAL A 176 -2.17 -12.24 1.85
C VAL A 176 -2.61 -13.32 2.83
N ARG A 177 -1.76 -14.33 3.05
CA ARG A 177 -2.04 -15.42 3.99
C ARG A 177 -1.98 -14.96 5.45
N ASP A 178 -1.07 -14.04 5.76
CA ASP A 178 -0.93 -13.49 7.10
C ASP A 178 -0.53 -12.01 7.04
N CYS A 179 -1.55 -11.15 7.14
CA CYS A 179 -1.37 -9.70 7.11
C CYS A 179 -0.50 -9.16 8.26
N ARG A 180 -0.34 -9.90 9.36
CA ARG A 180 0.54 -9.48 10.48
C ARG A 180 1.99 -9.35 10.02
N THR A 181 2.38 -10.13 9.01
CA THR A 181 3.73 -10.14 8.44
C THR A 181 4.09 -8.85 7.69
N ILE A 182 3.10 -8.00 7.34
CA ILE A 182 3.35 -6.69 6.70
C ILE A 182 4.23 -5.81 7.60
N SER A 183 4.01 -5.87 8.92
CA SER A 183 4.79 -5.11 9.92
C SER A 183 6.28 -5.47 9.93
N GLU A 184 6.62 -6.69 9.49
CA GLU A 184 7.98 -7.24 9.48
C GLU A 184 8.73 -7.00 8.15
N LEU A 185 8.06 -6.47 7.12
CA LEU A 185 8.66 -6.29 5.79
C LEU A 185 9.79 -5.27 5.81
N SER A 186 11.04 -5.72 5.88
CA SER A 186 12.22 -4.88 5.71
C SER A 186 13.36 -5.70 5.11
N SER A 187 13.99 -5.18 4.06
CA SER A 187 15.28 -5.67 3.58
C SER A 187 16.45 -4.90 4.21
N CYS A 188 16.16 -3.73 4.80
CA CYS A 188 17.12 -2.89 5.52
C CYS A 188 17.43 -3.54 6.88
N GLY A 189 18.36 -4.49 6.88
CA GLY A 189 18.74 -5.29 8.05
C GLY A 189 19.30 -6.68 7.70
N GLN A 190 19.08 -7.19 6.48
CA GLN A 190 19.74 -8.38 5.97
C GLN A 190 21.05 -8.02 5.25
N ALA A 191 21.95 -7.33 5.95
CA ALA A 191 23.36 -7.32 5.53
C ALA A 191 23.94 -8.72 5.81
N GLN A 192 24.12 -9.47 4.72
CA GLN A 192 25.02 -10.61 4.53
C GLN A 192 25.72 -11.14 5.79
N ASN A 193 25.36 -12.36 6.20
CA ASN A 193 26.24 -13.20 7.01
C ASN A 193 26.69 -14.38 6.13
N PRO A 194 27.83 -14.31 5.40
CA PRO A 194 28.41 -15.48 4.79
C PRO A 194 29.30 -16.14 5.84
N ALA A 195 28.71 -16.92 6.73
CA ALA A 195 29.45 -17.82 7.59
C ALA A 195 28.88 -19.22 7.43
N HIS A 196 29.19 -19.85 6.30
CA HIS A 196 29.24 -21.31 6.21
C HIS A 196 30.69 -21.78 6.41
N PRO A 197 30.89 -23.00 6.93
CA PRO A 197 31.96 -23.38 7.83
C PRO A 197 32.94 -24.34 7.14
N SER A 198 33.88 -24.86 7.94
CA SER A 198 34.86 -25.92 7.65
C SER A 198 36.04 -25.49 6.74
N SER A 199 37.31 -25.77 7.07
CA SER A 199 37.83 -26.98 7.75
C SER A 199 39.24 -26.73 8.35
N PRO A 200 39.79 -27.70 9.13
CA PRO A 200 40.92 -27.52 10.04
C PRO A 200 42.29 -27.81 9.42
N ARG A 201 43.33 -27.54 10.24
CA ARG A 201 44.62 -28.26 10.39
C ARG A 201 45.87 -27.46 10.03
N ALA A 202 46.70 -27.21 11.04
CA ALA A 202 48.10 -27.66 11.05
C ALA A 202 48.64 -27.59 12.48
N GLU A 203 48.84 -28.77 13.06
CA GLU A 203 49.75 -28.99 14.17
C GLU A 203 51.13 -28.44 13.77
N THR A 204 51.82 -27.76 14.69
CA THR A 204 53.27 -27.61 14.60
C THR A 204 53.83 -28.01 15.96
N GLU A 205 54.61 -29.08 15.91
CA GLU A 205 55.38 -29.66 16.99
C GLU A 205 56.37 -28.62 17.57
N GLN A 206 56.49 -28.63 18.90
CA GLN A 206 57.73 -28.37 19.62
C GLN A 206 57.88 -29.38 20.75
#